data_AF-A0A3B9YP15-F1
#
_entry.id   AF-A0A3B9YP15-F1
#
_cell.length_a   1.000
_cell.length_b   1.000
_cell.length_c   1.000
_cell.angle_alpha   90.00
_cell.angle_beta   90.00
_cell.angle_gamma   90.00
#
_symmetry.space_group_name_H-M   'P 1'
#
loop_
_entity.id
_entity.type
_entity.pdbx_description
1 polymer ?
#
loop_
_entity_poly.entity_id
_entity_poly.type
_entity_poly.pdbx_seq_one_letter_code
_entity_poly.pdbx_strand_id
1 'polypeptide(L)' 'MKVVFSVVAAQSMALAGGAGLDPREALADPALEARARSLFQEMRCVVCQSESLDDSEADLAREMRRIVRE' A
#
# COMPACT_ATOMS: atom_id res chain seq x y z
N MET A 1 -23.45 -22.70 22.94
CA MET A 1 -22.71 -23.13 21.72
C MET A 1 -23.22 -22.55 20.41
N LYS A 2 -24.53 -22.48 20.10
CA LYS A 2 -25.01 -21.93 18.81
C LYS A 2 -24.83 -20.41 18.65
N VAL A 3 -24.90 -19.66 19.75
CA VAL A 3 -24.82 -18.19 19.74
C VAL A 3 -23.39 -17.68 19.51
N VAL A 4 -22.37 -18.39 20.00
CA VAL A 4 -20.94 -18.03 19.80
C VAL A 4 -20.55 -18.13 18.33
N PHE A 5 -21.09 -19.12 17.59
CA PHE A 5 -20.83 -19.28 16.16
C PHE A 5 -21.42 -18.15 15.32
N SER A 6 -22.49 -17.49 15.80
CA SER A 6 -23.17 -16.43 15.05
C SER A 6 -22.57 -15.04 15.30
N VAL A 7 -21.85 -14.83 16.40
CA VAL A 7 -21.23 -13.53 16.73
C VAL A 7 -19.88 -13.33 16.05
N VAL A 8 -19.17 -14.42 15.71
CA VAL A 8 -17.86 -14.34 15.04
C VAL A 8 -17.97 -13.87 13.57
N ALA A 9 -19.12 -14.08 12.92
CA ALA A 9 -19.32 -13.71 11.51
C ALA A 9 -19.51 -12.19 11.24
N ALA A 10 -19.71 -11.38 12.28
CA ALA A 10 -20.04 -9.95 12.13
C ALA A 10 -18.86 -8.99 12.31
N GLN A 11 -17.66 -9.48 12.66
CA GLN A 11 -16.45 -8.65 12.83
C GLN A 11 -15.48 -8.88 11.67
N SER A 12 -15.83 -8.39 10.50
CA SER A 12 -14.93 -8.42 9.33
C SER A 12 -15.12 -7.17 8.48
N MET A 13 -15.16 -6.00 9.11
CA MET A 13 -15.04 -4.73 8.41
C MET A 13 -13.58 -4.28 8.52
N ALA A 14 -12.74 -4.91 7.70
CA ALA A 14 -11.40 -4.41 7.41
C ALA A 14 -11.57 -3.13 6.58
N LEU A 15 -11.47 -1.97 7.23
CA LEU A 15 -11.15 -0.73 6.53
C LEU A 15 -9.70 -0.84 6.07
N ALA A 16 -9.50 -1.31 4.84
CA ALA A 16 -8.25 -1.08 4.12
C ALA A 16 -8.22 0.40 3.73
N GLY A 17 -7.63 1.23 4.59
CA GLY A 17 -7.34 2.62 4.27
C GLY A 17 -6.21 2.68 3.25
N GLY A 18 -6.54 2.73 1.96
CA GLY A 18 -5.59 3.06 0.91
C GLY A 18 -5.31 4.56 0.95
N ALA A 19 -4.33 4.98 1.76
CA ALA A 19 -3.77 6.32 1.66
C ALA A 19 -2.87 6.35 0.42
N GLY A 20 -3.47 6.63 -0.73
CA GLY A 20 -2.74 6.77 -1.98
C GLY A 20 -1.64 7.82 -1.87
N LEU A 21 -0.52 7.54 -2.55
CA LEU A 21 0.62 8.43 -2.79
C LEU A 21 0.22 9.92 -2.81
N ASP A 22 0.91 10.77 -2.03
CA ASP A 22 0.66 12.23 -2.08
C ASP A 22 0.93 12.72 -3.51
N PRO A 23 -0.07 13.26 -4.22
CA PRO A 23 0.10 13.71 -5.61
C PRO A 23 1.18 14.79 -5.77
N ARG A 24 1.55 15.48 -4.68
CA ARG A 24 2.61 16.50 -4.69
C ARG A 24 4.00 15.93 -4.86
N GLU A 25 4.17 14.62 -4.68
CA GLU A 25 5.46 13.92 -4.82
C GLU A 25 5.63 13.25 -6.18
N ALA A 26 4.69 13.45 -7.11
CA ALA A 26 4.76 12.87 -8.46
C ALA A 26 5.88 13.51 -9.29
N LEU A 27 6.52 12.71 -10.16
CA LEU A 27 7.53 13.23 -11.10
C LEU A 27 6.93 14.21 -12.11
N ALA A 28 7.76 15.14 -12.57
CA ALA A 28 7.39 16.11 -13.60
C ALA A 28 7.10 15.46 -14.97
N ASP A 29 7.83 14.39 -15.31
CA ASP A 29 7.56 13.61 -16.52
C ASP A 29 6.50 12.52 -16.22
N PRO A 30 5.30 12.61 -16.82
CA PRO A 30 4.22 11.65 -16.57
C PRO A 30 4.57 10.23 -17.03
N ALA A 31 5.46 10.04 -18.01
CA ALA A 31 5.91 8.73 -18.43
C ALA A 31 6.80 8.07 -17.36
N LEU A 32 7.67 8.87 -16.71
CA LEU A 32 8.50 8.39 -15.60
C LEU A 32 7.66 8.09 -14.36
N GLU A 33 6.67 8.93 -14.04
CA GLU A 33 5.75 8.66 -12.92
C GLU A 33 4.93 7.37 -13.15
N ALA A 34 4.44 7.15 -14.38
CA ALA A 34 3.72 5.91 -14.71
C ALA A 34 4.60 4.67 -14.52
N ARG A 35 5.89 4.76 -14.89
CA ARG A 35 6.88 3.69 -14.65
C ARG A 35 7.17 3.51 -13.16
N ALA A 36 7.32 4.59 -12.38
CA ALA A 36 7.50 4.49 -10.94
C ALA A 36 6.32 3.76 -10.27
N ARG A 37 5.08 4.09 -10.68
CA ARG A 37 3.87 3.44 -10.19
C ARG A 37 3.81 1.95 -10.53
N SER A 38 4.21 1.55 -11.74
CA SER A 38 4.28 0.12 -12.06
C SER A 38 5.29 -0.62 -11.18
N LEU A 39 6.44 0.00 -10.89
CA LEU A 39 7.43 -0.56 -9.99
C LEU A 39 6.89 -0.72 -8.55
N PHE A 40 6.15 0.27 -8.03
CA PHE A 40 5.56 0.18 -6.68
C PHE A 40 4.55 -0.96 -6.54
N GLN A 41 3.81 -1.25 -7.61
CA GLN A 41 2.86 -2.35 -7.67
C GLN A 41 3.55 -3.72 -7.75
N GLU A 42 4.76 -3.81 -8.30
CA GLU A 42 5.53 -5.06 -8.41
C GLU A 42 6.33 -5.36 -7.14
N MET A 43 6.95 -4.35 -6.55
CA MET A 43 7.81 -4.48 -5.37
C MET A 43 7.01 -4.80 -4.10
N ARG A 44 7.62 -5.57 -3.18
CA ARG A 44 6.99 -6.00 -1.92
C ARG A 44 7.68 -5.38 -0.70
N CYS A 45 6.88 -4.93 0.26
CA CYS A 45 7.39 -4.52 1.55
C CYS A 45 7.81 -5.75 2.39
N VAL A 46 9.11 -5.87 2.69
CA VAL A 46 9.67 -6.98 3.47
C VAL A 46 9.28 -6.93 4.96
N VAL A 47 8.75 -5.80 5.44
CA VAL A 47 8.29 -5.64 6.83
C VAL A 47 6.77 -5.63 6.97
N CYS A 48 6.03 -5.75 5.86
CA CYS A 48 4.58 -5.52 5.80
C CYS A 48 3.83 -6.70 5.16
N GLN A 49 4.05 -7.92 5.62
CA GLN A 49 3.31 -9.10 5.14
C GLN A 49 3.30 -9.27 3.60
N SER A 50 4.35 -8.83 2.90
CA SER A 50 4.43 -8.86 1.43
C SER A 50 3.36 -8.03 0.70
N GLU A 51 2.83 -6.98 1.33
CA GLU A 51 2.05 -5.94 0.67
C GLU A 51 2.86 -5.26 -0.45
N SER A 52 2.19 -4.70 -1.47
CA SER A 52 2.86 -3.89 -2.48
C SER A 52 3.47 -2.63 -1.82
N LEU A 53 4.51 -2.04 -2.43
CA LEU A 53 5.01 -0.75 -1.95
C LEU A 53 4.01 0.40 -2.18
N ASP A 54 3.07 0.23 -3.11
CA ASP A 54 2.01 1.20 -3.38
C ASP A 54 0.95 1.22 -2.26
N ASP A 55 0.60 0.05 -1.72
CA ASP A 55 -0.44 -0.11 -0.70
C ASP A 55 0.09 -0.03 0.75
N SER A 56 1.41 -0.12 0.93
CA SER A 56 2.01 -0.20 2.26
C SER A 56 2.32 1.17 2.88
N GLU A 57 1.79 1.36 4.09
CA GLU A 57 1.98 2.58 4.89
C GLU A 57 3.21 2.55 5.82
N ALA A 58 4.06 1.52 5.72
CA ALA A 58 5.26 1.46 6.54
C ALA A 58 6.29 2.52 6.14
N ASP A 59 7.08 2.96 7.12
CA ASP A 59 8.17 3.93 6.93
C ASP A 59 9.14 3.49 5.83
N LEU A 60 9.45 2.18 5.77
CA LEU A 60 10.28 1.60 4.71
C LEU A 60 9.65 1.78 3.32
N ALA A 61 8.34 1.60 3.19
CA ALA A 61 7.66 1.75 1.90
C ALA A 61 7.65 3.20 1.44
N ARG A 62 7.50 4.17 2.37
CA ARG A 62 7.62 5.60 2.03
C ARG A 62 9.03 5.97 1.56
N GLU A 63 10.05 5.47 2.23
CA GLU A 63 11.45 5.71 1.84
C GLU A 63 11.78 5.08 0.48
N MET A 64 11.34 3.84 0.22
CA MET A 64 11.56 3.20 -1.08
C MET A 64 10.84 3.94 -2.22
N ARG A 65 9.64 4.46 -1.97
CA ARG A 65 8.91 5.29 -2.93
C ARG A 65 9.64 6.59 -3.24
N ARG A 66 10.29 7.19 -2.26
CA ARG A 66 11.17 8.35 -2.43
C ARG A 66 12.37 8.01 -3.30
N ILE A 67 13.12 6.96 -2.96
CA ILE A 67 14.35 6.56 -3.67
C ILE A 67 14.10 6.27 -5.15
N VAL A 68 13.00 5.61 -5.50
CA VAL A 68 12.65 5.30 -6.91
C VAL A 68 12.36 6.56 -7.73
N ARG A 69 12.01 7.67 -7.08
CA ARG A 69 11.66 8.96 -7.68
C ARG A 69 12.81 9.96 -7.73
N GLU A 70 13.98 9.63 -7.16
CA GLU A 70 15.23 10.40 -7.27
C GLU A 70 15.94 10.12 -8.61
#